data_AF-A0A150AUF3-F1
#
_entry.id   AF-A0A150AUF3-F1
#
_cell.length_a   1.000
_cell.length_b   1.000
_cell.length_c   1.000
_cell.angle_alpha   90.00
_cell.angle_beta   90.00
_cell.angle_gamma   90.00
#
_symmetry.space_group_name_H-M   'P 1'
#
loop_
_entity.id
_entity.type
_entity.pdbx_description
1 polymer ?
#
loop_
_entity_poly.entity_id
_entity_poly.type
_entity_poly.pdbx_seq_one_letter_code
_entity_poly.pdbx_strand_id
1 'polypeptide(L)'
;MKKKLLIGIVIGIIVATFAFLGYKVSKEANEFTSFREELDKDFFPLLKDTHTYFTTVIEKGESYDLEKWYLLEKGMDDNLKFNKDLKAIRERIVNTDVKYKDTLELKKNVLNSLALIETNLKDINTFYKDSNSNLLWNQLGEEIDKLNKNVQKQNEILGKYYEK
;
A
#
# COMPACT_ATOMS: atom_id res chain seq x y z
N MET A 1 -0.74 27.30 4.01
CA MET A 1 -1.28 27.01 2.66
C MET A 1 -1.64 25.53 2.61
N LYS A 2 -2.94 25.18 2.56
CA LYS A 2 -3.38 23.77 2.49
C LYS A 2 -2.92 23.20 1.15
N LYS A 3 -1.75 22.53 1.12
CA LYS A 3 -1.35 21.72 -0.03
C LYS A 3 -2.44 20.66 -0.16
N LYS A 4 -3.29 20.80 -1.18
CA LYS A 4 -4.31 19.81 -1.51
C LYS A 4 -3.54 18.57 -1.96
N LEU A 5 -3.23 17.67 -1.02
CA LEU A 5 -2.79 16.32 -1.34
C LEU A 5 -3.96 15.68 -2.07
N LEU A 6 -3.93 15.77 -3.40
CA LEU A 6 -4.80 15.02 -4.28
C LEU A 6 -4.36 13.57 -4.12
N ILE A 7 -4.94 12.88 -3.15
CA ILE A 7 -4.87 11.42 -3.04
C ILE A 7 -5.67 10.90 -4.24
N GLY A 8 -5.00 10.80 -5.37
CA GLY A 8 -5.55 10.18 -6.57
C GLY A 8 -5.77 8.71 -6.28
N ILE A 9 -7.00 8.36 -5.91
CA ILE A 9 -7.45 6.98 -5.73
C ILE A 9 -7.22 6.25 -7.07
N VAL A 10 -6.18 5.43 -7.13
CA VAL A 10 -6.04 4.40 -8.17
C VAL A 10 -6.10 3.03 -7.48
N ILE A 11 -7.22 2.79 -6.79
CA ILE A 11 -7.66 1.45 -6.33
C ILE A 11 -8.61 0.88 -7.38
N GLY A 12 -8.25 1.03 -8.66
CA GLY A 12 -8.99 0.48 -9.78
C GLY A 12 -8.18 -0.64 -10.38
N ILE A 13 -8.23 -1.83 -9.77
CA ILE A 13 -8.03 -3.20 -10.29
C ILE A 13 -7.87 -4.10 -9.03
N ILE A 14 -8.95 -4.38 -8.29
CA ILE A 14 -8.91 -5.39 -7.20
C ILE A 14 -10.00 -6.47 -7.37
N VAL A 15 -10.93 -6.37 -8.33
CA VAL A 15 -12.05 -7.33 -8.42
C VAL A 15 -12.17 -7.97 -9.80
N ALA A 16 -11.06 -8.45 -10.34
CA ALA A 16 -11.08 -9.30 -11.53
C ALA A 16 -10.48 -10.67 -11.18
N THR A 17 -11.12 -11.39 -10.26
CA THR A 17 -11.01 -12.86 -10.20
C THR A 17 -11.60 -13.43 -11.48
N PHE A 18 -10.82 -13.45 -12.56
CA PHE A 18 -11.15 -14.25 -13.73
C PHE A 18 -10.67 -15.67 -13.49
N ALA A 19 -11.62 -16.57 -13.31
CA ALA A 19 -11.43 -18.00 -13.46
C ALA A 19 -10.87 -18.27 -14.86
N PHE A 20 -9.55 -18.48 -14.97
CA PHE A 20 -8.94 -18.81 -16.25
C PHE A 20 -9.14 -20.31 -16.52
N LEU A 21 -10.29 -20.63 -17.13
CA LEU A 21 -10.55 -21.94 -17.72
C LEU A 21 -9.73 -22.08 -19.01
N GLY A 22 -8.61 -22.80 -18.94
CA GLY A 22 -8.25 -23.77 -19.97
C GLY A 22 -7.67 -23.28 -21.32
N TYR A 23 -6.80 -22.28 -21.36
CA TYR A 23 -5.93 -22.04 -22.52
C TYR A 23 -4.46 -22.14 -22.11
N LYS A 24 -3.57 -22.61 -23.00
CA LYS A 24 -2.12 -22.77 -22.72
C LYS A 24 -1.48 -21.46 -22.25
N VAL A 25 -1.53 -21.21 -20.94
CA VAL A 25 -0.86 -20.08 -20.31
C VAL A 25 0.64 -20.37 -20.30
N SER A 26 1.45 -19.41 -20.73
CA SER A 26 2.91 -19.54 -20.67
C SER A 26 3.36 -19.74 -19.22
N LYS A 27 4.52 -20.39 -19.00
CA LYS A 27 5.08 -20.54 -17.64
C LYS A 27 5.24 -19.19 -16.93
N GLU A 28 5.56 -18.14 -17.68
CA GLU A 28 5.63 -16.76 -17.20
C GLU A 28 4.28 -16.23 -16.72
N ALA A 29 3.23 -16.33 -17.52
CA ALA A 29 1.90 -15.86 -17.14
C ALA A 29 1.30 -16.67 -15.97
N ASN A 30 1.64 -17.95 -15.85
CA ASN A 30 1.25 -18.76 -14.67
C ASN A 30 1.97 -18.30 -13.40
N GLU A 31 3.28 -18.06 -13.45
CA GLU A 31 4.03 -17.54 -12.29
C GLU A 31 3.49 -16.17 -11.89
N PHE A 32 3.27 -15.29 -12.87
CA PHE A 32 2.72 -13.96 -12.63
C PHE A 32 1.35 -14.01 -11.96
N THR A 33 0.45 -14.85 -12.48
CA THR A 33 -0.90 -15.03 -11.92
C THR A 33 -0.86 -15.60 -10.51
N SER A 34 -0.01 -16.62 -10.28
CA SER A 34 0.14 -17.23 -8.96
C SER A 34 0.70 -16.23 -7.93
N PHE A 35 1.68 -15.42 -8.33
CA PHE A 35 2.23 -14.38 -7.48
C PHE A 35 1.20 -13.28 -7.19
N ARG A 36 0.42 -12.86 -8.20
CA ARG A 36 -0.68 -11.92 -8.04
C ARG A 36 -1.75 -12.43 -7.07
N GLU A 37 -2.15 -13.70 -7.17
CA GLU A 37 -3.08 -14.34 -6.24
C GLU A 37 -2.54 -14.38 -4.80
N GLU A 38 -1.22 -14.51 -4.63
CA GLU A 38 -0.59 -14.36 -3.31
C GLU A 38 -0.70 -12.92 -2.78
N LEU A 39 -0.60 -11.92 -3.66
CA LEU A 39 -0.80 -10.51 -3.28
C LEU A 39 -2.26 -10.20 -2.92
N ASP A 40 -3.23 -10.83 -3.60
CA ASP A 40 -4.67 -10.68 -3.32
C ASP A 40 -5.06 -11.09 -1.90
N LYS A 41 -4.37 -12.07 -1.32
CA LYS A 41 -4.68 -12.59 0.01
C LYS A 41 -4.55 -11.50 1.07
N ASP A 42 -3.41 -10.83 1.09
CA ASP A 42 -3.04 -9.99 2.23
C ASP A 42 -2.42 -8.63 1.84
N PHE A 43 -1.66 -8.55 0.73
CA PHE A 43 -1.00 -7.30 0.34
C PHE A 43 -2.01 -6.24 -0.15
N PHE A 44 -2.88 -6.57 -1.10
CA PHE A 44 -3.85 -5.61 -1.61
C PHE A 44 -4.89 -5.16 -0.56
N PRO A 45 -5.40 -6.06 0.31
CA PRO A 45 -6.17 -5.64 1.49
C PRO A 45 -5.42 -4.65 2.38
N LEU A 46 -4.16 -4.93 2.73
CA LEU A 46 -3.35 -4.01 3.53
C LEU A 46 -3.17 -2.64 2.86
N LEU A 47 -2.87 -2.63 1.56
CA LEU A 47 -2.69 -1.41 0.78
C LEU A 47 -3.96 -0.54 0.82
N LYS A 48 -5.13 -1.16 0.69
CA LYS A 48 -6.43 -0.47 0.78
C LYS A 48 -6.68 0.08 2.19
N ASP A 49 -6.47 -0.74 3.22
CA ASP A 49 -6.73 -0.34 4.60
C ASP A 49 -5.81 0.80 5.06
N THR A 50 -4.53 0.71 4.71
CA THR A 50 -3.54 1.76 5.01
C THR A 50 -3.78 3.04 4.22
N HIS A 51 -4.27 2.95 2.98
CA HIS A 51 -4.72 4.13 2.23
C HIS A 51 -5.87 4.86 2.95
N THR A 52 -6.89 4.14 3.42
CA THR A 52 -7.98 4.73 4.22
C THR A 52 -7.44 5.36 5.51
N TYR A 53 -6.51 4.69 6.17
CA TYR A 53 -5.86 5.21 7.37
C TYR A 53 -5.08 6.52 7.11
N PHE A 54 -4.24 6.56 6.07
CA PHE A 54 -3.49 7.77 5.69
C PHE A 54 -4.42 8.91 5.24
N THR A 55 -5.51 8.57 4.54
CA THR A 55 -6.53 9.56 4.16
C THR A 55 -7.20 10.15 5.39
N THR A 56 -7.52 9.33 6.40
CA THR A 56 -8.10 9.79 7.67
C THR A 56 -7.15 10.74 8.41
N VAL A 57 -5.86 10.41 8.45
CA VAL A 57 -4.82 11.30 9.03
C VAL A 57 -4.81 12.64 8.31
N ILE A 58 -4.88 12.60 6.97
CA ILE A 58 -4.90 13.82 6.16
C ILE A 58 -6.18 14.64 6.41
N GLU A 59 -7.34 14.01 6.43
CA GLU A 59 -8.61 14.70 6.66
C GLU A 59 -8.65 15.39 8.04
N LYS A 60 -8.05 14.76 9.06
CA LYS A 60 -7.98 15.30 10.42
C LYS A 60 -6.99 16.46 10.58
N GLY A 61 -6.03 16.63 9.68
CA GLY A 61 -5.25 17.87 9.63
C GLY A 61 -4.15 18.01 10.69
N GLU A 62 -3.57 19.22 10.74
CA GLU A 62 -2.82 19.75 11.89
C GLU A 62 -3.83 20.14 12.97
N SER A 63 -4.30 19.17 13.75
CA SER A 63 -5.30 19.47 14.77
C SER A 63 -5.29 18.51 15.94
N TYR A 64 -5.86 18.99 17.04
CA TYR A 64 -6.31 18.18 18.16
C TYR A 64 -7.17 16.96 17.76
N ASP A 65 -7.91 17.03 16.64
CA ASP A 65 -8.74 15.91 16.20
C ASP A 65 -7.92 14.72 15.68
N LEU A 66 -6.73 14.97 15.14
CA LEU A 66 -5.78 13.91 14.79
C LEU A 66 -5.27 13.22 16.05
N GLU A 67 -4.82 14.00 17.03
CA GLU A 67 -4.30 13.47 18.29
C GLU A 67 -5.36 12.67 19.06
N LYS A 68 -6.57 13.22 19.16
CA LYS A 68 -7.71 12.56 19.79
C LYS A 68 -8.05 11.23 19.12
N TRP A 69 -8.18 11.22 17.79
CA TRP A 69 -8.46 10.00 17.04
C TRP A 69 -7.35 8.96 17.19
N TYR A 70 -6.09 9.42 17.21
CA TYR A 70 -4.95 8.53 17.34
C TYR A 70 -4.95 7.83 18.71
N LEU A 71 -5.16 8.59 19.80
CA LEU A 71 -5.04 8.08 21.16
C LEU A 71 -6.31 7.42 21.71
N LEU A 72 -7.48 7.97 21.39
CA LEU A 72 -8.73 7.62 22.08
C LEU A 72 -9.72 6.85 21.21
N GLU A 73 -9.45 6.76 19.91
CA GLU A 73 -10.30 6.00 18.99
C GLU A 73 -9.53 4.80 18.47
N LYS A 74 -9.26 4.72 17.17
CA LYS A 74 -8.66 3.55 16.52
C LYS A 74 -7.27 3.79 15.94
N GLY A 75 -6.77 5.03 15.94
CA GLY A 75 -5.57 5.35 15.16
C GLY A 75 -4.32 4.59 15.63
N MET A 76 -4.06 4.53 16.94
CA MET A 76 -2.94 3.79 17.50
C MET A 76 -3.09 2.27 17.30
N ASP A 77 -4.28 1.72 17.53
CA ASP A 77 -4.54 0.29 17.36
C ASP A 77 -4.39 -0.17 15.91
N ASP A 78 -4.96 0.59 14.96
CA ASP A 78 -4.81 0.35 13.52
C ASP A 78 -3.34 0.45 13.11
N ASN A 79 -2.59 1.45 13.61
CA ASN A 79 -1.16 1.59 13.32
C ASN A 79 -0.34 0.37 13.79
N LEU A 80 -0.60 -0.11 15.01
CA LEU A 80 0.04 -1.31 15.56
C LEU A 80 -0.32 -2.56 14.76
N LYS A 81 -1.60 -2.72 14.41
CA LYS A 81 -2.09 -3.82 13.57
C LYS A 81 -1.37 -3.83 12.21
N PHE A 82 -1.34 -2.70 11.51
CA PHE A 82 -0.71 -2.61 10.20
C PHE A 82 0.79 -2.87 10.25
N ASN A 83 1.51 -2.42 11.27
CA ASN A 83 2.93 -2.74 11.44
C ASN A 83 3.17 -4.25 11.60
N LYS A 84 2.30 -4.94 12.33
CA LYS A 84 2.37 -6.41 12.47
C LYS A 84 2.11 -7.10 11.13
N ASP A 85 1.05 -6.70 10.43
CA ASP A 85 0.64 -7.30 9.16
C ASP A 85 1.70 -7.06 8.07
N LEU A 86 2.27 -5.85 8.01
CA LEU A 86 3.38 -5.47 7.13
C LEU A 86 4.55 -6.45 7.24
N LYS A 87 4.98 -6.76 8.47
CA LYS A 87 6.12 -7.65 8.71
C LYS A 87 5.84 -9.05 8.18
N ALA A 88 4.67 -9.61 8.50
CA ALA A 88 4.27 -10.94 8.06
C ALA A 88 4.14 -11.03 6.52
N ILE A 89 3.53 -10.01 5.90
CA ILE A 89 3.38 -9.93 4.45
C ILE A 89 4.75 -9.81 3.76
N ARG A 90 5.62 -8.94 4.27
CA ARG A 90 6.98 -8.75 3.73
C ARG A 90 7.78 -10.05 3.76
N GLU A 91 7.78 -10.77 4.88
CA GLU A 91 8.50 -12.04 5.03
C GLU A 91 8.03 -13.07 3.99
N ARG A 92 6.72 -13.23 3.80
CA ARG A 92 6.18 -14.14 2.77
C ARG A 92 6.61 -13.73 1.36
N ILE A 93 6.44 -12.46 1.01
CA ILE A 93 6.74 -11.97 -0.35
C ILE A 93 8.24 -12.11 -0.67
N VAL A 94 9.11 -11.79 0.29
CA VAL A 94 10.57 -12.01 0.13
C VAL A 94 10.86 -13.48 -0.16
N ASN A 95 10.19 -14.40 0.53
CA ASN A 95 10.39 -15.85 0.41
C ASN A 95 9.70 -16.49 -0.81
N THR A 96 8.80 -15.80 -1.51
CA THR A 96 8.21 -16.32 -2.74
C THR A 96 9.23 -16.32 -3.88
N ASP A 97 9.62 -17.51 -4.34
CA ASP A 97 10.54 -17.67 -5.48
C ASP A 97 9.84 -17.29 -6.79
N VAL A 98 10.39 -16.32 -7.50
CA VAL A 98 9.89 -15.82 -8.79
C VAL A 98 11.07 -15.56 -9.71
N LYS A 99 10.92 -15.87 -11.00
CA LYS A 99 12.06 -15.93 -11.94
C LYS A 99 11.85 -15.09 -13.18
N TYR A 100 10.59 -14.84 -13.55
CA TYR A 100 10.28 -14.08 -14.75
C TYR A 100 10.33 -12.58 -14.49
N LYS A 101 10.71 -11.82 -15.53
CA LYS A 101 11.05 -10.41 -15.43
C LYS A 101 9.89 -9.58 -14.88
N ASP A 102 8.68 -9.76 -15.40
CA ASP A 102 7.52 -9.00 -14.96
C ASP A 102 7.13 -9.34 -13.52
N THR A 103 7.20 -10.61 -13.12
CA THR A 103 6.93 -11.04 -11.73
C THR A 103 7.97 -10.48 -10.77
N LEU A 104 9.25 -10.49 -11.15
CA LEU A 104 10.35 -9.87 -10.38
C LEU A 104 10.13 -8.36 -10.21
N GLU A 105 9.70 -7.68 -11.29
CA GLU A 105 9.40 -6.26 -11.24
C GLU A 105 8.20 -5.98 -10.34
N LEU A 106 7.13 -6.78 -10.41
CA LEU A 106 5.97 -6.68 -9.52
C LEU A 106 6.39 -6.90 -8.06
N LYS A 107 7.16 -7.95 -7.77
CA LYS A 107 7.68 -8.25 -6.43
C LYS A 107 8.49 -7.08 -5.86
N LYS A 108 9.38 -6.49 -6.66
CA LYS A 108 10.17 -5.32 -6.25
C LYS A 108 9.28 -4.12 -5.93
N ASN A 109 8.29 -3.83 -6.77
CA ASN A 109 7.34 -2.73 -6.50
C ASN A 109 6.54 -2.98 -5.23
N VAL A 110 6.04 -4.20 -5.01
CA VAL A 110 5.33 -4.53 -3.77
C VAL A 110 6.18 -4.31 -2.53
N LEU A 111 7.44 -4.79 -2.54
CA LEU A 111 8.35 -4.58 -1.42
C LEU A 111 8.65 -3.09 -1.17
N ASN A 112 8.75 -2.28 -2.22
CA ASN A 112 8.86 -0.83 -2.10
C ASN A 112 7.61 -0.20 -1.48
N SER A 113 6.40 -0.61 -1.90
CA SER A 113 5.14 -0.13 -1.31
C SER A 113 5.10 -0.45 0.19
N LEU A 114 5.45 -1.68 0.58
CA LEU A 114 5.50 -2.09 1.98
C LEU A 114 6.49 -1.25 2.80
N ALA A 115 7.63 -0.87 2.23
CA ALA A 115 8.60 0.00 2.90
C ALA A 115 8.06 1.43 3.08
N LEU A 116 7.40 1.99 2.05
CA LEU A 116 6.79 3.32 2.12
C LEU A 116 5.62 3.36 3.12
N ILE A 117 4.79 2.32 3.17
CA ILE A 117 3.72 2.21 4.17
C ILE A 117 4.32 2.19 5.58
N GLU A 118 5.39 1.41 5.82
CA GLU A 118 6.06 1.36 7.12
C GLU A 118 6.61 2.73 7.54
N THR A 119 7.27 3.45 6.63
CA THR A 119 7.75 4.82 6.88
C THR A 119 6.60 5.74 7.27
N ASN A 120 5.51 5.76 6.50
CA ASN A 120 4.35 6.59 6.79
C ASN A 120 3.72 6.27 8.15
N LEU A 121 3.56 4.98 8.49
CA LEU A 121 3.04 4.57 9.80
C LEU A 121 3.94 5.02 10.95
N LYS A 122 5.26 4.93 10.78
CA LYS A 122 6.25 5.37 11.76
C LYS A 122 6.19 6.89 11.96
N ASP A 123 6.12 7.65 10.87
CA ASP A 123 6.04 9.11 10.93
C ASP A 123 4.76 9.54 11.66
N ILE A 124 3.63 8.92 11.35
CA ILE A 124 2.36 9.16 12.05
C ILE A 124 2.51 8.85 13.54
N ASN A 125 3.02 7.68 13.90
CA ASN A 125 3.23 7.33 15.31
C ASN A 125 4.18 8.28 16.05
N THR A 126 5.11 8.91 15.34
CA THR A 126 6.09 9.84 15.93
C THR A 126 5.52 11.26 16.07
N PHE A 127 4.73 11.71 15.10
CA PHE A 127 4.35 13.12 14.94
C PHE A 127 2.84 13.38 14.98
N TYR A 128 2.00 12.42 15.39
CA TYR A 128 0.54 12.60 15.48
C TYR A 128 0.07 13.70 16.44
N LYS A 129 0.92 14.09 17.41
CA LYS A 129 0.59 15.11 18.41
C LYS A 129 0.47 16.49 17.77
N ASP A 130 -0.47 17.29 18.26
CA ASP A 130 -0.77 18.63 17.72
C ASP A 130 0.48 19.52 17.65
N SER A 131 1.35 19.45 18.66
CA SER A 131 2.59 20.25 18.73
C SER A 131 3.60 19.96 17.61
N ASN A 132 3.51 18.78 16.97
CA ASN A 132 4.46 18.30 15.98
C ASN A 132 3.80 17.99 14.62
N SER A 133 2.50 18.23 14.48
CA SER A 133 1.76 17.80 13.31
C SER A 133 2.30 18.43 12.03
N ASN A 134 2.78 19.68 12.08
CA ASN A 134 3.43 20.34 10.94
C ASN A 134 4.62 19.55 10.35
N LEU A 135 5.38 18.82 11.18
CA LEU A 135 6.45 17.94 10.71
C LEU A 135 5.87 16.71 10.00
N LEU A 136 4.81 16.14 10.55
CA LEU A 136 4.07 15.04 9.95
C LEU A 136 3.61 15.39 8.53
N TRP A 137 3.09 16.60 8.35
CA TRP A 137 2.55 17.05 7.06
C TRP A 137 3.59 17.23 5.97
N ASN A 138 4.78 17.70 6.34
CA ASN A 138 5.88 17.84 5.38
C ASN A 138 6.40 16.46 4.93
N GLN A 139 6.47 15.50 5.84
CA GLN A 139 6.98 14.15 5.56
C GLN A 139 5.94 13.27 4.84
N LEU A 140 4.71 13.23 5.35
CA LEU A 140 3.65 12.40 4.77
C LEU A 140 3.34 12.76 3.33
N GLY A 141 3.38 14.05 2.97
CA GLY A 141 3.05 14.47 1.62
C GLY A 141 3.99 13.86 0.58
N GLU A 142 5.30 13.91 0.83
CA GLU A 142 6.31 13.36 -0.09
C GLU A 142 6.26 11.83 -0.15
N GLU A 143 6.08 11.17 0.99
CA GLU A 143 6.06 9.71 1.08
C GLU A 143 4.75 9.11 0.50
N ILE A 144 3.61 9.78 0.65
CA ILE A 144 2.35 9.38 0.01
C ILE A 144 2.43 9.57 -1.50
N ASP A 145 3.05 10.65 -2.00
CA ASP A 145 3.27 10.84 -3.43
C ASP A 145 4.18 9.75 -4.02
N LYS A 146 5.23 9.33 -3.30
CA LYS A 146 6.08 8.19 -3.67
C LYS A 146 5.28 6.89 -3.70
N LEU A 147 4.44 6.65 -2.67
CA LEU A 147 3.59 5.47 -2.60
C LEU A 147 2.61 5.42 -3.77
N ASN A 148 1.95 6.53 -4.08
CA ASN A 148 1.03 6.64 -5.21
C ASN A 148 1.71 6.33 -6.55
N LYS A 149 2.91 6.87 -6.80
CA LYS A 149 3.70 6.56 -8.00
C LYS A 149 4.05 5.07 -8.07
N ASN A 150 4.40 4.46 -6.94
CA ASN A 150 4.75 3.05 -6.87
C ASN A 150 3.52 2.14 -7.11
N VAL A 151 2.33 2.53 -6.61
CA VAL A 151 1.05 1.86 -6.89
C VAL A 151 0.65 2.02 -8.37
N GLN A 152 0.85 3.18 -8.98
CA GLN A 152 0.62 3.38 -10.42
C GLN A 152 1.48 2.43 -11.26
N LYS A 153 2.78 2.36 -10.96
CA LYS A 153 3.69 1.43 -11.62
C LYS A 153 3.28 -0.04 -11.42
N GLN A 154 2.82 -0.39 -10.22
CA GLN A 154 2.27 -1.71 -9.95
C GLN A 154 1.06 -2.01 -10.85
N ASN A 155 0.15 -1.05 -11.02
CA ASN A 155 -1.03 -1.20 -11.88
C ASN A 155 -0.66 -1.33 -13.36
N GLU A 156 0.37 -0.62 -13.84
CA GLU A 156 0.90 -0.78 -15.21
C GLU A 156 1.41 -2.21 -15.45
N ILE A 157 2.14 -2.78 -14.49
CA ILE A 157 2.67 -4.15 -14.58
C ILE A 157 1.53 -5.17 -14.58
N LEU A 158 0.55 -4.99 -13.69
CA LEU A 158 -0.64 -5.81 -13.61
C LEU A 158 -1.45 -5.75 -14.93
N GLY A 159 -1.63 -4.55 -15.50
CA GLY A 159 -2.39 -4.31 -16.72
C GLY A 159 -1.93 -5.13 -17.93
N LYS A 160 -0.62 -5.40 -18.05
CA LYS A 160 -0.05 -6.23 -19.13
C LYS A 160 -0.69 -7.63 -19.25
N TYR A 161 -1.22 -8.15 -18.13
CA TYR A 161 -1.81 -9.48 -18.04
C TYR A 161 -3.35 -9.45 -17.98
N TYR A 162 -3.97 -8.26 -17.95
CA TYR A 162 -5.43 -8.08 -17.98
C TYR A 162 -5.98 -7.66 -19.35
N GLU A 163 -5.18 -7.06 -20.22
CA GLU A 163 -5.61 -6.62 -21.57
C GLU A 163 -5.63 -7.75 -22.63
N LYS A 164 -5.91 -9.02 -22.25
CA LYS A 164 -6.01 -10.14 -23.19
C LYS A 164 -7.32 -10.90 -23.10
#